data_AF-A0A563VWE6-F1
#
_entry.id   AF-A0A563VWE6-F1
#
_cell.length_a   1.000
_cell.length_b   1.000
_cell.length_c   1.000
_cell.angle_alpha   90.00
_cell.angle_beta   90.00
_cell.angle_gamma   90.00
#
_symmetry.space_group_name_H-M   'P 1'
#
loop_
_entity.id
_entity.type
_entity.pdbx_description
1 polymer ?
#
loop_
_entity_poly.entity_id
_entity_poly.type
_entity_poly.pdbx_seq_one_letter_code
_entity_poly.pdbx_strand_id
1 'polypeptide(L)'
;MYIHTTEAAKLLSIPPRRLLDLLQKGRVVGAYKSGHCWIIPLYDGLPKIVPGKRGRSGTWNTPKAEKKKKPGTKEDSDSCQ
;
A
#
# COMPACT_ATOMS: atom_id res chain seq x y z
N MET A 1 6.25 -5.45 9.32
CA MET A 1 7.57 -5.69 8.70
C MET A 1 7.78 -4.70 7.57
N TYR A 2 9.00 -4.17 7.43
CA TYR A 2 9.36 -3.24 6.36
C TYR A 2 10.37 -3.89 5.42
N ILE A 3 10.22 -3.60 4.13
CA ILE A 3 11.08 -4.15 3.09
C ILE A 3 11.53 -3.07 2.11
N HIS A 4 12.57 -3.38 1.35
CA HIS A 4 13.08 -2.51 0.29
C HIS A 4 12.43 -2.81 -1.07
N THR A 5 12.63 -1.89 -2.02
CA THR A 5 12.09 -1.97 -3.39
C THR A 5 12.38 -3.31 -4.07
N THR A 6 13.61 -3.82 -3.97
CA THR A 6 14.01 -5.06 -4.65
C THR A 6 13.26 -6.28 -4.12
N GLU A 7 13.06 -6.35 -2.80
CA GLU A 7 12.30 -7.43 -2.17
C GLU A 7 10.81 -7.33 -2.51
N ALA A 8 10.25 -6.12 -2.44
CA ALA A 8 8.86 -5.87 -2.78
C ALA A 8 8.55 -6.22 -4.25
N ALA A 9 9.48 -5.92 -5.15
CA ALA A 9 9.36 -6.23 -6.58
C ALA A 9 9.29 -7.75 -6.82
N LYS A 10 10.10 -8.54 -6.10
CA LYS A 10 10.06 -10.01 -6.17
C LYS A 10 8.71 -10.57 -5.69
N LEU A 11 8.20 -10.06 -4.57
CA LEU A 11 6.90 -10.48 -4.01
C LEU A 11 5.72 -10.19 -4.96
N LEU A 12 5.80 -9.06 -5.67
CA LEU A 12 4.77 -8.65 -6.64
C LEU A 12 4.99 -9.22 -8.05
N SER A 13 6.08 -9.94 -8.27
CA SER A 13 6.52 -10.45 -9.58
C SER A 13 6.57 -9.35 -10.67
N ILE A 14 7.05 -8.17 -10.31
CA ILE A 14 7.21 -7.03 -11.24
C ILE A 14 8.66 -6.55 -11.30
N PRO A 15 9.08 -5.92 -12.41
CA PRO A 15 10.40 -5.31 -12.46
C PRO A 15 10.51 -4.13 -11.48
N PRO A 16 11.67 -3.93 -10.82
CA PRO A 16 11.88 -2.84 -9.86
C PRO A 16 11.58 -1.46 -10.45
N ARG A 17 11.87 -1.24 -11.73
CA ARG A 17 11.58 0.01 -12.44
C ARG A 17 10.09 0.35 -12.41
N ARG A 18 9.23 -0.65 -12.63
CA ARG A 18 7.78 -0.46 -12.57
C ARG A 18 7.30 -0.14 -11.16
N LEU A 19 7.91 -0.76 -10.14
CA LEU A 19 7.62 -0.48 -8.74
C LEU A 19 8.03 0.95 -8.35
N LEU A 20 9.18 1.43 -8.83
CA LEU A 20 9.61 2.82 -8.65
C LEU A 20 8.60 3.82 -9.25
N ASP A 21 8.08 3.54 -10.45
CA ASP A 21 7.03 4.39 -11.03
C ASP A 21 5.75 4.42 -10.16
N LEU A 22 5.41 3.31 -9.51
CA LEU A 22 4.26 3.25 -8.59
C LEU A 22 4.52 4.05 -7.31
N LEU A 23 5.74 3.97 -6.77
CA LEU A 23 6.18 4.73 -5.60
C LEU A 23 6.17 6.24 -5.88
N GLN A 24 6.74 6.65 -7.02
CA GLN A 24 6.71 8.05 -7.47
C GLN A 24 5.29 8.58 -7.66
N LYS A 25 4.36 7.73 -8.13
CA LYS A 25 2.94 8.07 -8.29
C LYS A 25 2.15 8.00 -6.98
N GLY A 26 2.78 7.69 -5.85
CA GLY A 26 2.11 7.56 -4.54
C GLY A 26 1.10 6.41 -4.48
N ARG A 27 1.29 5.36 -5.28
CA ARG A 27 0.33 4.25 -5.41
C ARG A 27 0.64 3.07 -4.48
N VAL A 28 1.79 3.04 -3.83
CA VAL A 28 2.13 2.04 -2.81
C VAL A 28 1.75 2.58 -1.45
N VAL A 29 0.84 1.91 -0.75
CA VAL A 29 0.26 2.40 0.51
C VAL A 29 1.30 2.39 1.61
N GLY A 30 1.46 3.54 2.30
CA GLY A 30 2.34 3.68 3.45
C GLY A 30 3.83 3.62 3.13
N ALA A 31 4.22 3.60 1.85
CA ALA A 31 5.61 3.66 1.45
C ALA A 31 6.16 5.08 1.60
N TYR A 32 7.38 5.19 2.11
CA TYR A 32 8.07 6.46 2.28
C TYR A 32 9.54 6.35 1.87
N LYS A 33 10.15 7.50 1.58
CA LYS A 33 11.54 7.60 1.14
C LYS A 33 12.43 7.84 2.36
N SER A 34 13.47 7.01 2.51
CA SER A 34 14.53 7.20 3.50
C SER A 34 15.86 7.29 2.78
N GLY A 35 16.41 8.50 2.70
CA GLY A 35 17.60 8.81 1.89
C GLY A 35 17.39 8.45 0.42
N HIS A 36 18.18 7.50 -0.09
CA HIS A 36 18.11 7.02 -1.47
C HIS A 36 17.16 5.83 -1.68
N CYS A 37 16.68 5.23 -0.60
CA CYS A 37 15.89 4.00 -0.65
C CYS A 37 14.42 4.26 -0.34
N TRP A 38 13.54 3.40 -0.86
CA TRP A 38 12.16 3.33 -0.44
C TRP A 38 11.99 2.26 0.64
N ILE A 39 11.23 2.62 1.66
CA ILE A 39 10.79 1.72 2.72
C ILE A 39 9.32 1.42 2.49
N ILE A 40 8.98 0.13 2.36
CA ILE A 40 7.64 -0.32 2.00
C ILE A 40 7.10 -1.20 3.12
N PRO A 41 5.95 -0.86 3.72
CA PRO A 41 5.30 -1.72 4.70
C PRO A 41 4.63 -2.92 4.01
N LEU A 42 4.75 -4.08 4.66
CA LEU A 42 4.01 -5.28 4.29
C LEU A 42 2.68 -5.34 5.06
N TYR A 43 1.60 -5.64 4.34
CA TYR A 43 0.29 -5.95 4.89
C TYR A 43 -0.02 -7.41 4.55
N ASP A 44 -0.24 -8.25 5.57
CA ASP A 44 -0.54 -9.68 5.40
C ASP A 44 0.50 -10.40 4.51
N GLY A 45 1.77 -10.00 4.62
CA GLY A 45 2.90 -10.57 3.87
C GLY A 45 3.13 -9.97 2.48
N LEU A 46 2.28 -9.06 1.99
CA LEU A 46 2.41 -8.44 0.66
C LEU A 46 2.33 -6.90 0.70
N PRO A 47 3.06 -6.19 -0.18
CA PRO A 47 2.92 -4.75 -0.31
C PRO A 47 1.60 -4.40 -1.02
N LYS A 48 0.89 -3.38 -0.49
CA LYS A 48 -0.43 -2.98 -0.99
C LYS A 48 -0.32 -1.88 -2.04
N ILE A 49 -0.83 -2.15 -3.25
CA ILE A 49 -0.85 -1.19 -4.36
C ILE A 49 -2.29 -0.74 -4.65
N VAL A 50 -2.49 0.58 -4.76
CA VAL A 50 -3.75 1.18 -5.19
C VAL A 50 -3.85 1.10 -6.73
N PRO A 51 -4.93 0.52 -7.29
CA PRO A 51 -5.15 0.49 -8.74
C PRO A 51 -5.33 1.90 -9.31
N GLY A 52 -5.02 2.06 -10.60
CA GLY A 52 -5.22 3.33 -11.30
C GLY A 52 -6.68 3.46 -11.71
N LYS A 53 -7.17 4.70 -11.86
CA LYS A 53 -8.57 4.95 -12.28
C LYS A 53 -8.82 4.70 -13.76
N ARG A 54 -7.78 4.75 -14.61
CA ARG A 54 -7.88 4.61 -16.08
C ARG A 54 -6.97 3.50 -16.57
N GLY A 55 -7.39 2.86 -17.66
CA GLY A 55 -6.63 1.81 -18.35
C GLY A 55 -6.77 0.44 -17.70
N ARG A 56 -5.98 -0.52 -18.19
CA ARG A 56 -6.00 -1.91 -17.68
C ARG A 56 -5.55 -1.95 -16.22
N SER A 57 -6.31 -2.68 -15.41
CA SER A 57 -5.88 -3.08 -14.06
C SER A 57 -4.54 -3.81 -14.17
N GLY A 58 -3.59 -3.44 -13.33
CA GLY A 58 -2.32 -4.15 -13.31
C GLY A 58 -2.47 -5.53 -12.70
N THR A 59 -1.74 -6.50 -13.23
CA THR A 59 -1.76 -7.92 -12.87
C THR A 59 -1.04 -8.23 -11.56
N TRP A 60 -0.91 -7.26 -10.66
CA TRP A 60 -0.17 -7.44 -9.42
C TRP A 60 -0.91 -8.39 -8.48
N ASN A 61 -0.17 -9.23 -7.75
CA ASN A 61 -0.66 -10.07 -6.65
C ASN A 61 -1.19 -9.20 -5.50
N THR A 62 -2.32 -8.54 -5.72
CA THR A 62 -3.03 -7.85 -4.66
C THR A 62 -3.68 -8.90 -3.79
N PRO A 63 -3.37 -8.96 -2.47
CA PRO A 63 -4.29 -9.62 -1.57
C PRO A 63 -5.64 -8.92 -1.78
N LYS A 64 -6.65 -9.69 -2.20
CA LYS A 64 -8.04 -9.25 -2.37
C LYS A 64 -8.34 -8.39 -1.15
N ALA A 65 -8.55 -7.09 -1.35
CA ALA A 65 -8.65 -6.13 -0.26
C ALA A 65 -9.71 -6.64 0.72
N GLU A 66 -9.26 -7.27 1.80
CA GLU A 66 -10.15 -7.69 2.84
C GLU A 66 -10.67 -6.39 3.43
N LYS A 67 -11.97 -6.21 3.29
CA LYS A 67 -12.66 -4.99 3.69
C LYS A 67 -12.44 -4.83 5.18
N LYS A 68 -11.45 -4.03 5.56
CA LYS A 68 -11.37 -3.48 6.92
C LYS A 68 -12.61 -2.61 7.06
N LYS A 69 -13.68 -3.18 7.62
CA LYS A 69 -14.71 -2.41 8.31
C LYS A 69 -13.94 -1.46 9.22
N LYS A 70 -14.18 -0.16 9.10
CA LYS A 70 -13.79 0.77 10.15
C LYS A 70 -14.43 0.21 11.44
N PRO A 71 -13.67 -0.18 12.48
CA PRO A 71 -14.28 -0.27 13.80
C PRO A 71 -14.71 1.17 14.13
N GLY A 72 -16.02 1.34 14.30
CA GLY A 72 -16.57 2.61 14.74
C GLY A 72 -16.01 2.95 16.10
N THR A 73 -15.54 4.19 16.25
CA THR A 73 -15.64 4.87 17.53
C THR A 73 -17.09 5.32 17.64
N LYS A 74 -17.92 4.51 18.31
CA LYS A 74 -19.00 5.06 19.12
C LYS A 74 -18.32 5.43 20.44
N GLU A 75 -18.48 6.66 20.87
CA GLU A 75 -18.29 7.16 22.23
C GLU A 75 -18.40 8.69 22.11
N ASP A 76 -19.19 9.44 22.86
CA ASP A 76 -20.47 9.24 23.54
C ASP A 76 -21.07 10.65 23.65
N SER A 77 -22.38 10.72 23.71
CA SER A 77 -23.11 11.93 24.07
C SER A 77 -22.77 12.39 25.48
N ASP A 78 -22.29 13.63 25.63
CA ASP A 78 -22.41 14.43 26.85
C ASP A 78 -22.56 15.89 26.36
N SER A 79 -23.77 16.40 26.20
CA SER A 79 -24.50 17.12 27.25
C SER A 79 -23.61 18.10 28.03
N CYS A 80 -23.64 19.38 27.65
CA CYS A 80 -24.04 20.46 28.57
C CYS A 80 -23.89 21.84 27.91
N GLN A 81 -25.04 22.51 27.86
CA GLN A 81 -25.30 23.97 27.89
C GLN A 81 -24.77 24.86 26.75
#